data_AF-A0A2V2WSS1-F1
#
_entry.id   AF-A0A2V2WSS1-F1
#
_cell.length_a   1.000
_cell.length_b   1.000
_cell.length_c   1.000
_cell.angle_alpha   90.00
_cell.angle_beta   90.00
_cell.angle_gamma   90.00
#
_symmetry.space_group_name_H-M   'P 1'
#
loop_
_entity.id
_entity.type
_entity.pdbx_description
1 polymer ?
#
loop_
_entity_poly.entity_id
_entity_poly.type
_entity_poly.pdbx_seq_one_letter_code
_entity_poly.pdbx_strand_id
1 'polypeptide(L)'
;MAAKKGKGVARASRFTRALLVCIAAFLLVTLFLLRSLESWDGHASSSSAAAAEGGLSQPTPHARPPGSVTSGENAPDHAKMSRPAGTEAMDDDGTLVPLRDIPPSPYYAFGPRIMPRAFLRILQNSSRRINKNWIRSKFNRYDTANISDCDVVTPECGLHKYLIKRTGDDLNARPYRKCCVEHKALLETNVWVVRKLNSANITYFLSTGTALGVRRHAGSIIPWDTDVDISVYPGNEKKVEQLFQNNGEHYFRRDWKGRFMFWVYHSKDGKPQTGPHVEIFYDPVYTRFPHLLLPLEDCVFYSEPVKCPNIKQFQEWFPSGWTVYSGAHYHGPEKCIIYVNGMRRVTKRC
;
A
#
# COMPACT_ATOMS: atom_id res chain seq x y z
N MET A 1 22.55 17.91 -78.10
CA MET A 1 21.75 17.94 -76.85
C MET A 1 22.43 17.03 -75.83
N ALA A 2 23.17 17.60 -74.87
CA ALA A 2 23.96 16.86 -73.89
C ALA A 2 23.31 16.93 -72.51
N ALA A 3 23.04 15.76 -71.92
CA ALA A 3 22.40 15.62 -70.61
C ALA A 3 23.41 15.82 -69.48
N LYS A 4 23.22 16.85 -68.64
CA LYS A 4 23.95 17.03 -67.38
C LYS A 4 23.25 16.26 -66.26
N LYS A 5 23.92 15.23 -65.72
CA LYS A 5 23.58 14.55 -64.45
C LYS A 5 23.88 15.48 -63.27
N GLY A 6 22.84 15.93 -62.56
CA GLY A 6 22.97 16.58 -61.25
C GLY A 6 23.05 15.54 -60.13
N LYS A 7 24.15 15.53 -59.37
CA LYS A 7 24.31 14.75 -58.13
C LYS A 7 23.53 15.44 -57.01
N GLY A 8 22.44 14.82 -56.55
CA GLY A 8 21.71 15.24 -55.36
C GLY A 8 22.44 14.78 -54.09
N VAL A 9 22.98 15.72 -53.32
CA VAL A 9 23.45 15.45 -51.95
C VAL A 9 22.22 15.39 -51.06
N ALA A 10 21.87 14.18 -50.58
CA ALA A 10 20.76 13.97 -49.68
C ALA A 10 21.03 14.71 -48.35
N ARG A 11 20.27 15.77 -48.10
CA ARG A 11 20.34 16.56 -46.87
C ARG A 11 19.70 15.74 -45.76
N ALA A 12 20.52 15.10 -44.92
CA ALA A 12 20.04 14.37 -43.74
C ALA A 12 19.11 15.26 -42.91
N SER A 13 17.97 14.69 -42.50
CA SER A 13 16.93 15.44 -41.82
C SER A 13 17.45 16.00 -40.49
N ARG A 14 16.85 17.09 -40.00
CA ARG A 14 17.22 17.69 -38.69
C ARG A 14 17.16 16.65 -37.56
N PHE A 15 16.26 15.67 -37.68
CA PHE A 15 16.14 14.56 -36.74
C PHE A 15 17.36 13.63 -36.78
N THR A 16 17.87 13.29 -37.97
CA THR A 16 19.07 12.44 -38.10
C THR A 16 20.31 13.10 -37.51
N ARG A 17 20.44 14.44 -37.66
CA ARG A 17 21.54 15.20 -37.04
C ARG A 17 21.42 15.24 -35.52
N ALA A 18 20.23 15.45 -34.98
CA ALA A 18 20.00 15.44 -33.54
C ALA A 18 20.32 14.07 -32.92
N LEU A 19 19.88 12.99 -33.58
CA LEU A 19 20.16 11.63 -33.14
C LEU A 19 21.66 11.31 -33.14
N LEU A 20 22.39 11.71 -34.17
CA LEU A 20 23.86 11.53 -34.24
C LEU A 20 24.59 12.31 -33.14
N VAL A 21 24.13 13.52 -32.80
CA VAL A 21 24.69 14.31 -31.69
C VAL A 21 24.43 13.63 -30.34
N CYS A 22 23.23 13.10 -30.12
CA CYS A 22 22.91 12.36 -28.89
C CYS A 22 23.76 11.09 -28.74
N ILE A 23 23.96 10.33 -29.83
CA ILE A 23 24.81 9.13 -29.82
C ILE A 23 26.27 9.49 -29.53
N ALA A 24 26.80 10.55 -30.15
CA ALA A 24 28.16 11.01 -29.90
C ALA A 24 28.38 11.47 -28.45
N ALA A 25 27.40 12.20 -27.88
CA ALA A 25 27.45 12.62 -26.48
C ALA A 25 27.40 11.42 -25.51
N PHE A 26 26.55 10.43 -25.80
CA PHE A 26 26.49 9.21 -24.99
C PHE A 26 27.81 8.43 -25.03
N LEU A 27 28.41 8.27 -26.22
CA LEU A 27 29.70 7.60 -26.38
C LEU A 27 30.82 8.29 -25.60
N LEU A 28 30.87 9.62 -25.63
CA LEU A 28 31.84 10.42 -24.86
C LEU A 28 31.70 10.23 -23.35
N VAL A 29 30.47 10.19 -22.83
CA VAL A 29 30.21 9.94 -21.40
C VAL A 29 30.64 8.53 -21.01
N THR A 30 30.33 7.51 -21.82
CA THR A 30 30.79 6.13 -21.55
C THR A 30 32.31 6.00 -21.60
N LEU A 31 32.99 6.67 -22.54
CA LEU A 31 34.45 6.69 -22.62
C LEU A 31 35.08 7.37 -21.40
N PHE A 32 34.46 8.44 -20.90
CA PHE A 32 34.93 9.13 -19.70
C PHE A 32 34.79 8.25 -18.45
N LEU A 33 33.65 7.56 -18.29
CA LEU A 33 33.42 6.64 -17.17
C LEU A 33 34.37 5.43 -17.20
N LEU A 34 34.65 4.88 -18.38
CA LEU A 34 35.61 3.78 -18.52
C LEU A 34 37.03 4.20 -18.14
N ARG A 35 37.46 5.41 -18.50
CA ARG A 35 38.76 5.95 -18.08
C ARG A 35 38.85 6.22 -16.58
N SER A 36 37.75 6.56 -15.92
CA SER A 36 37.73 6.76 -14.46
C SER A 36 37.85 5.44 -13.69
N LEU A 37 37.45 4.31 -14.27
CA LEU A 37 37.57 2.99 -13.64
C LEU A 37 39.00 2.43 -13.72
N GLU A 38 39.79 2.82 -14.71
CA GLU A 38 41.19 2.39 -14.84
C GLU A 38 42.16 3.07 -13.86
N SER A 39 41.75 4.14 -13.16
CA SER A 39 42.63 4.88 -12.24
C SER A 39 42.60 4.37 -10.78
N TRP A 40 41.92 3.26 -10.49
CA TRP A 40 41.69 2.81 -9.10
C TRP A 40 42.43 1.54 -8.66
N ASP A 41 43.29 0.98 -9.50
CA ASP A 41 44.19 -0.11 -9.09
C ASP A 41 45.56 0.43 -8.71
N GLY A 42 45.70 0.82 -7.46
CA GLY A 42 46.98 1.31 -6.94
C GLY A 42 46.94 1.68 -5.46
N HIS A 43 46.67 0.72 -4.57
CA HIS A 43 47.43 0.53 -3.34
C HIS A 43 47.04 -0.78 -2.64
N ALA A 44 48.06 -1.60 -2.39
CA ALA A 44 48.00 -2.93 -1.83
C ALA A 44 48.42 -2.94 -0.34
N SER A 45 48.11 -4.09 0.30
CA SER A 45 48.86 -4.72 1.41
C SER A 45 48.55 -4.20 2.83
N SER A 46 48.57 -4.99 3.91
CA SER A 46 48.66 -6.45 4.17
C SER A 46 48.52 -6.63 5.69
N SER A 47 48.00 -7.77 6.16
CA SER A 47 48.52 -8.47 7.35
C SER A 47 47.86 -9.84 7.53
N SER A 48 48.73 -10.83 7.60
CA SER A 48 48.61 -12.23 8.05
C SER A 48 48.35 -12.31 9.57
N ALA A 49 48.01 -13.40 10.26
CA ALA A 49 48.04 -14.86 10.04
C ALA A 49 47.17 -15.52 11.15
N ALA A 50 46.72 -16.76 10.96
CA ALA A 50 46.98 -17.92 11.83
C ALA A 50 45.93 -19.03 11.65
N ALA A 51 46.41 -20.27 11.65
CA ALA A 51 45.73 -21.50 11.27
C ALA A 51 45.01 -22.19 12.44
N ALA A 52 44.08 -23.09 12.12
CA ALA A 52 44.00 -24.43 12.72
C ALA A 52 43.12 -25.38 11.87
N GLU A 53 43.62 -26.60 11.72
CA GLU A 53 43.14 -27.70 10.89
C GLU A 53 42.04 -28.57 11.54
N GLY A 54 41.41 -29.42 10.69
CA GLY A 54 40.81 -30.71 11.06
C GLY A 54 39.27 -30.72 11.03
N GLY A 55 38.55 -31.63 10.37
CA GLY A 55 38.88 -32.85 9.65
C GLY A 55 37.56 -33.52 9.19
N LEU A 56 37.70 -34.44 8.22
CA LEU A 56 36.76 -35.46 7.69
C LEU A 56 35.44 -35.68 8.45
N SER A 57 34.26 -35.91 7.84
CA SER A 57 33.94 -37.06 6.98
C SER A 57 32.44 -37.05 6.58
N GLN A 58 32.11 -37.51 5.37
CA GLN A 58 30.79 -38.09 5.04
C GLN A 58 30.77 -39.58 5.45
N PRO A 59 29.59 -40.21 5.60
CA PRO A 59 29.02 -40.93 4.45
C PRO A 59 27.46 -40.89 4.35
N THR A 60 26.95 -40.93 3.12
CA THR A 60 25.62 -41.48 2.74
C THR A 60 25.69 -43.04 2.80
N PRO A 61 24.71 -43.88 2.38
CA PRO A 61 23.37 -43.67 1.81
C PRO A 61 22.27 -44.58 2.42
N HIS A 62 21.01 -44.42 2.01
CA HIS A 62 20.15 -45.58 1.69
C HIS A 62 19.01 -45.17 0.75
N ALA A 63 18.93 -45.90 -0.36
CA ALA A 63 17.90 -45.87 -1.38
C ALA A 63 17.07 -47.17 -1.30
N ARG A 64 15.82 -47.14 -1.80
CA ARG A 64 15.10 -48.12 -2.67
C ARG A 64 13.55 -48.17 -2.39
N PRO A 65 12.70 -48.69 -3.31
CA PRO A 65 12.19 -47.98 -4.49
C PRO A 65 10.66 -48.28 -4.68
N PRO A 66 10.07 -48.53 -5.89
CA PRO A 66 8.98 -47.73 -6.44
C PRO A 66 7.62 -48.47 -6.58
N GLY A 67 6.54 -47.72 -6.73
CA GLY A 67 5.21 -48.21 -7.10
C GLY A 67 4.71 -47.52 -8.36
N SER A 68 4.42 -48.33 -9.37
CA SER A 68 4.06 -48.03 -10.76
C SER A 68 2.61 -47.60 -11.00
N VAL A 69 2.43 -46.68 -11.95
CA VAL A 69 1.49 -46.72 -13.10
C VAL A 69 -0.02 -46.80 -12.81
N THR A 70 -0.78 -45.79 -13.25
CA THR A 70 -1.69 -45.89 -14.43
C THR A 70 -2.17 -44.53 -14.90
N SER A 71 -2.15 -44.39 -16.22
CA SER A 71 -2.72 -43.38 -17.10
C SER A 71 -4.25 -43.29 -17.04
N GLY A 72 -4.79 -42.11 -17.33
CA GLY A 72 -6.21 -41.91 -17.64
C GLY A 72 -6.55 -40.45 -17.93
N GLU A 73 -6.38 -40.04 -19.19
CA GLU A 73 -6.99 -38.85 -19.76
C GLU A 73 -8.52 -38.99 -19.76
N ASN A 74 -9.24 -37.95 -19.30
CA ASN A 74 -10.30 -37.24 -20.02
C ASN A 74 -11.16 -36.41 -19.05
N ALA A 75 -11.29 -35.12 -19.37
CA ALA A 75 -12.22 -34.16 -18.77
C ALA A 75 -13.36 -33.86 -19.80
N PRO A 76 -14.41 -33.08 -19.47
CA PRO A 76 -15.75 -33.63 -19.30
C PRO A 76 -16.78 -33.08 -20.31
N ASP A 77 -17.86 -33.84 -20.51
CA ASP A 77 -19.05 -33.39 -21.23
C ASP A 77 -20.01 -32.61 -20.31
N HIS A 78 -20.50 -31.49 -20.85
CA HIS A 78 -21.38 -30.53 -20.19
C HIS A 78 -22.82 -31.05 -20.08
N ALA A 79 -23.31 -31.26 -18.85
CA ALA A 79 -24.74 -31.34 -18.57
C ALA A 79 -25.12 -30.30 -17.48
N LYS A 80 -25.92 -29.31 -17.88
CA LYS A 80 -26.55 -28.31 -17.01
C LYS A 80 -27.56 -28.99 -16.09
N MET A 81 -27.33 -28.96 -14.78
CA MET A 81 -28.37 -29.17 -13.76
C MET A 81 -28.56 -27.90 -12.93
N SER A 82 -29.75 -27.33 -13.08
CA SER A 82 -30.33 -26.26 -12.27
C SER A 82 -30.35 -26.70 -10.80
N ARG A 83 -29.79 -25.89 -9.87
CA ARG A 83 -29.87 -26.16 -8.42
C ARG A 83 -30.92 -25.28 -7.74
N PRO A 84 -31.60 -25.78 -6.69
CA PRO A 84 -32.68 -25.07 -6.02
C PRO A 84 -32.14 -23.94 -5.12
N ALA A 85 -32.98 -22.93 -4.91
CA ALA A 85 -32.73 -21.85 -3.97
C ALA A 85 -32.74 -22.39 -2.54
N GLY A 86 -31.59 -22.34 -1.87
CA GLY A 86 -31.45 -22.76 -0.48
C GLY A 86 -30.17 -23.52 -0.16
N THR A 87 -29.02 -23.02 -0.62
CA THR A 87 -27.72 -23.48 -0.13
C THR A 87 -26.88 -22.25 0.18
N GLU A 88 -26.37 -22.20 1.42
CA GLU A 88 -25.23 -21.36 1.75
C GLU A 88 -24.18 -21.59 0.67
N ALA A 89 -23.85 -20.55 -0.11
CA ALA A 89 -22.81 -20.64 -1.12
C ALA A 89 -21.57 -21.21 -0.44
N MET A 90 -21.21 -22.44 -0.83
CA MET A 90 -20.05 -23.15 -0.35
C MET A 90 -18.83 -22.26 -0.55
N ASP A 91 -17.92 -22.35 0.40
CA ASP A 91 -16.58 -21.82 0.27
C ASP A 91 -15.86 -22.56 -0.88
N ASP A 92 -16.05 -22.08 -2.13
CA ASP A 92 -15.70 -22.80 -3.36
C ASP A 92 -14.20 -23.12 -3.53
N ASP A 93 -13.30 -22.57 -2.69
CA ASP A 93 -11.88 -22.93 -2.67
C ASP A 93 -11.38 -23.46 -1.30
N GLY A 94 -12.27 -23.58 -0.29
CA GLY A 94 -11.94 -24.11 1.04
C GLY A 94 -11.00 -23.23 1.88
N THR A 95 -10.86 -21.96 1.51
CA THR A 95 -9.88 -21.04 2.10
C THR A 95 -10.46 -20.01 3.06
N LEU A 96 -11.79 -19.89 3.15
CA LEU A 96 -12.43 -19.03 4.14
C LEU A 96 -12.22 -19.61 5.53
N VAL A 97 -11.72 -18.78 6.45
CA VAL A 97 -11.75 -19.09 7.87
C VAL A 97 -13.22 -19.01 8.31
N PRO A 98 -13.77 -20.04 9.00
CA PRO A 98 -15.09 -19.93 9.60
C PRO A 98 -15.14 -18.71 10.51
N LEU A 99 -16.15 -17.84 10.33
CA LEU A 99 -16.21 -16.57 11.09
C LEU A 99 -16.21 -16.77 12.61
N ARG A 100 -16.73 -17.91 13.07
CA ARG A 100 -16.72 -18.32 14.49
C ARG A 100 -15.32 -18.58 15.05
N ASP A 101 -14.33 -18.82 14.19
CA ASP A 101 -12.95 -19.12 14.58
C ASP A 101 -12.12 -17.83 14.69
N ILE A 102 -12.68 -16.68 14.30
CA ILE A 102 -12.00 -15.39 14.42
C ILE A 102 -12.39 -14.75 15.76
N PRO A 103 -11.43 -14.39 16.62
CA PRO A 103 -11.73 -13.75 17.89
C PRO A 103 -12.48 -12.43 17.71
N PRO A 104 -13.46 -12.12 18.58
CA PRO A 104 -14.07 -10.80 18.64
C PRO A 104 -13.01 -9.71 18.84
N SER A 105 -13.20 -8.57 18.18
CA SER A 105 -12.29 -7.44 18.26
C SER A 105 -13.08 -6.13 18.18
N PRO A 106 -12.72 -5.10 18.97
CA PRO A 106 -13.28 -3.76 18.79
C PRO A 106 -12.72 -3.08 17.53
N TYR A 107 -11.59 -3.55 17.00
CA TYR A 107 -10.92 -2.98 15.83
C TYR A 107 -11.42 -3.57 14.52
N TYR A 108 -12.18 -4.66 14.54
CA TYR A 108 -12.80 -5.20 13.34
C TYR A 108 -13.97 -6.13 13.71
N ALA A 109 -15.05 -6.01 12.94
CA ALA A 109 -16.26 -6.78 13.18
C ALA A 109 -16.58 -7.65 11.97
N PHE A 110 -16.88 -8.91 12.25
CA PHE A 110 -17.37 -9.86 11.27
C PHE A 110 -18.86 -10.04 11.46
N GLY A 111 -19.59 -9.90 10.36
CA GLY A 111 -21.02 -10.16 10.33
C GLY A 111 -21.47 -10.01 8.89
N PRO A 112 -22.38 -10.86 8.39
CA PRO A 112 -22.77 -10.81 6.97
C PRO A 112 -23.35 -9.45 6.55
N ARG A 113 -23.84 -8.64 7.52
CA ARG A 113 -24.30 -7.26 7.31
C ARG A 113 -23.22 -6.19 7.46
N ILE A 114 -22.11 -6.47 8.15
CA ILE A 114 -21.01 -5.54 8.42
C ILE A 114 -19.85 -5.77 7.43
N MET A 115 -19.41 -7.02 7.32
CA MET A 115 -18.39 -7.49 6.40
C MET A 115 -19.01 -8.56 5.47
N PRO A 116 -19.50 -8.14 4.30
CA PRO A 116 -20.08 -9.06 3.32
C PRO A 116 -19.06 -10.12 2.86
N ARG A 117 -19.51 -11.35 2.56
CA ARG A 117 -18.63 -12.44 2.11
C ARG A 117 -17.76 -12.06 0.91
N ALA A 118 -18.30 -11.28 -0.03
CA ALA A 118 -17.56 -10.78 -1.19
C ALA A 118 -16.38 -9.87 -0.79
N PHE A 119 -16.58 -9.00 0.20
CA PHE A 119 -15.53 -8.13 0.71
C PHE A 119 -14.45 -8.93 1.45
N LEU A 120 -14.85 -9.90 2.29
CA LEU A 120 -13.91 -10.81 2.95
C LEU A 120 -13.02 -11.54 1.92
N ARG A 121 -13.59 -12.00 0.82
CA ARG A 121 -12.83 -12.63 -0.27
C ARG A 121 -11.81 -11.69 -0.90
N ILE A 122 -12.16 -10.40 -1.07
CA ILE A 122 -11.23 -9.37 -1.57
C ILE A 122 -10.06 -9.21 -0.60
N LEU A 123 -10.31 -9.09 0.71
CA LEU A 123 -9.27 -8.96 1.73
C LEU A 123 -8.30 -10.14 1.71
N GLN A 124 -8.82 -11.36 1.65
CA GLN A 124 -7.99 -12.58 1.60
C GLN A 124 -7.14 -12.65 0.35
N ASN A 125 -7.68 -12.28 -0.80
CA ASN A 125 -6.95 -12.22 -2.05
C ASN A 125 -5.80 -11.21 -1.97
N SER A 126 -6.02 -10.08 -1.28
CA SER A 126 -4.95 -9.12 -0.97
C SER A 126 -3.87 -9.74 -0.07
N SER A 127 -4.23 -10.47 0.99
CA SER A 127 -3.27 -11.18 1.85
C SER A 127 -2.45 -12.25 1.09
N ARG A 128 -3.09 -13.03 0.21
CA ARG A 128 -2.39 -13.97 -0.68
C ARG A 128 -1.40 -13.25 -1.61
N ARG A 129 -1.80 -12.10 -2.14
CA ARG A 129 -0.94 -11.28 -3.00
C ARG A 129 0.28 -10.77 -2.25
N ILE A 130 0.14 -10.37 -0.98
CA ILE A 130 1.29 -10.01 -0.13
C ILE A 130 2.27 -11.18 -0.03
N ASN A 131 1.80 -12.38 0.26
CA ASN A 131 2.66 -13.58 0.30
C ASN A 131 3.40 -13.81 -1.02
N LYS A 132 2.67 -13.77 -2.14
CA LYS A 132 3.25 -13.97 -3.48
C LYS A 132 4.31 -12.91 -3.81
N ASN A 133 4.01 -11.65 -3.53
CA ASN A 133 4.92 -10.54 -3.79
C ASN A 133 6.16 -10.59 -2.90
N TRP A 134 6.01 -11.01 -1.63
CA TRP A 134 7.13 -11.16 -0.70
C TRP A 134 8.16 -12.16 -1.21
N ILE A 135 7.69 -13.31 -1.71
CA ILE A 135 8.52 -14.36 -2.29
C ILE A 135 9.21 -13.85 -3.57
N ARG A 136 8.43 -13.26 -4.49
CA ARG A 136 8.95 -12.84 -5.81
C ARG A 136 9.98 -11.72 -5.70
N SER A 137 9.71 -10.74 -4.85
CA SER A 137 10.51 -9.51 -4.76
C SER A 137 11.58 -9.58 -3.68
N LYS A 138 11.78 -10.75 -3.02
CA LYS A 138 12.62 -10.88 -1.81
C LYS A 138 12.37 -9.71 -0.86
N PHE A 139 11.10 -9.47 -0.53
CA PHE A 139 10.66 -8.28 0.21
C PHE A 139 11.04 -8.36 1.71
N ASN A 140 12.32 -8.59 1.98
CA ASN A 140 12.92 -8.85 3.28
C ASN A 140 12.98 -7.62 4.19
N ARG A 141 12.52 -6.46 3.71
CA ARG A 141 12.57 -5.19 4.44
C ARG A 141 11.84 -5.20 5.78
N TYR A 142 10.93 -6.14 6.01
CA TYR A 142 10.20 -6.28 7.27
C TYR A 142 10.62 -7.52 8.07
N ASP A 143 11.41 -8.43 7.50
CA ASP A 143 11.75 -9.71 8.13
C ASP A 143 12.54 -9.51 9.43
N THR A 144 13.38 -8.47 9.48
CA THR A 144 14.19 -8.12 10.66
C THR A 144 13.48 -7.20 11.66
N ALA A 145 12.29 -6.68 11.31
CA ALA A 145 11.57 -5.76 12.18
C ALA A 145 11.07 -6.47 13.44
N ASN A 146 11.24 -5.84 14.60
CA ASN A 146 10.63 -6.30 15.83
C ASN A 146 9.13 -5.98 15.82
N ILE A 147 8.32 -7.03 15.96
CA ILE A 147 6.85 -6.97 15.96
C ILE A 147 6.25 -7.58 17.24
N SER A 148 7.04 -7.75 18.31
CA SER A 148 6.59 -8.39 19.56
C SER A 148 5.46 -7.64 20.28
N ASP A 149 5.44 -6.32 20.13
CA ASP A 149 4.51 -5.33 20.68
C ASP A 149 3.36 -4.99 19.72
N CYS A 150 3.28 -5.67 18.57
CA CYS A 150 2.34 -5.33 17.51
C CYS A 150 0.87 -5.37 17.93
N ASP A 151 0.51 -6.36 18.75
CA ASP A 151 -0.86 -6.51 19.27
C ASP A 151 -1.25 -5.39 20.24
N VAL A 152 -0.28 -4.62 20.73
CA VAL A 152 -0.49 -3.49 21.65
C VAL A 152 -0.48 -2.17 20.87
N VAL A 153 0.49 -1.99 19.98
CA VAL A 153 0.70 -0.70 19.29
C VAL A 153 -0.21 -0.53 18.06
N THR A 154 -0.46 -1.62 17.34
CA THR A 154 -1.29 -1.64 16.12
C THR A 154 -2.30 -2.78 16.18
N PRO A 155 -3.20 -2.79 17.19
CA PRO A 155 -4.10 -3.91 17.46
C PRO A 155 -5.06 -4.23 16.30
N GLU A 156 -5.31 -3.25 15.43
CA GLU A 156 -6.10 -3.41 14.21
C GLU A 156 -5.46 -4.39 13.22
N CYS A 157 -4.13 -4.52 13.23
CA CYS A 157 -3.42 -5.48 12.39
C CYS A 157 -3.67 -6.93 12.79
N GLY A 158 -4.21 -7.19 13.99
CA GLY A 158 -4.61 -8.52 14.45
C GLY A 158 -5.54 -9.24 13.46
N LEU A 159 -6.31 -8.50 12.66
CA LEU A 159 -7.15 -9.04 11.57
C LEU A 159 -6.37 -10.01 10.68
N HIS A 160 -5.14 -9.63 10.30
CA HIS A 160 -4.36 -10.38 9.32
C HIS A 160 -3.97 -11.77 9.81
N LYS A 161 -3.98 -12.03 11.11
CA LYS A 161 -3.71 -13.37 11.70
C LYS A 161 -4.77 -14.41 11.31
N TYR A 162 -5.97 -13.95 10.91
CA TYR A 162 -7.14 -14.81 10.75
C TYR A 162 -7.74 -14.79 9.34
N LEU A 163 -7.15 -14.08 8.38
CA LEU A 163 -7.75 -13.94 7.04
C LEU A 163 -7.68 -15.23 6.22
N ILE A 164 -6.54 -15.94 6.23
CA ILE A 164 -6.33 -17.16 5.44
C ILE A 164 -6.34 -18.40 6.35
N LYS A 165 -7.04 -19.47 5.94
CA LYS A 165 -7.03 -20.76 6.63
C LYS A 165 -5.62 -21.37 6.64
N ARG A 166 -5.16 -21.82 7.81
CA ARG A 166 -3.86 -22.47 7.98
C ARG A 166 -3.94 -23.93 7.51
N THR A 167 -3.13 -24.29 6.53
CA THR A 167 -2.99 -25.67 6.01
C THR A 167 -1.53 -26.15 6.05
N GLY A 168 -0.67 -25.47 6.82
CA GLY A 168 0.78 -25.67 6.86
C GLY A 168 1.45 -24.47 7.57
N ASP A 169 2.55 -23.94 6.99
CA ASP A 169 3.19 -22.70 7.43
C ASP A 169 2.17 -21.57 7.63
N ASP A 170 2.46 -20.65 8.55
CA ASP A 170 1.57 -19.53 8.84
C ASP A 170 1.52 -18.54 7.67
N LEU A 171 0.62 -18.79 6.72
CA LEU A 171 0.37 -17.93 5.55
C LEU A 171 -0.04 -16.50 5.94
N ASN A 172 -0.48 -16.29 7.17
CA ASN A 172 -0.86 -14.97 7.66
C ASN A 172 0.30 -14.18 8.27
N ALA A 173 1.46 -14.81 8.51
CA ALA A 173 2.58 -14.17 9.17
C ALA A 173 3.13 -12.94 8.41
N ARG A 174 3.23 -13.01 7.08
CA ARG A 174 3.74 -11.90 6.25
C ARG A 174 2.74 -10.74 6.11
N PRO A 175 1.45 -10.97 5.79
CA PRO A 175 0.44 -9.91 5.85
C PRO A 175 0.39 -9.21 7.20
N TYR A 176 0.40 -9.99 8.30
CA TYR A 176 0.42 -9.45 9.66
C TYR A 176 1.65 -8.58 9.92
N ARG A 177 2.85 -9.09 9.60
CA ARG A 177 4.12 -8.35 9.73
C ARG A 177 4.15 -7.07 8.90
N LYS A 178 3.67 -7.10 7.65
CA LYS A 178 3.58 -5.91 6.80
C LYS A 178 2.68 -4.85 7.40
N CYS A 179 1.45 -5.23 7.77
CA CYS A 179 0.50 -4.31 8.42
C CYS A 179 1.15 -3.67 9.64
N CYS A 180 1.71 -4.51 10.52
CA CYS A 180 2.34 -4.08 11.76
C CYS A 180 3.40 -3.00 11.55
N VAL A 181 4.37 -3.27 10.67
CA VAL A 181 5.50 -2.37 10.45
C VAL A 181 5.03 -1.07 9.79
N GLU A 182 4.14 -1.16 8.80
CA GLU A 182 3.65 0.02 8.09
C GLU A 182 2.78 0.89 8.99
N HIS A 183 1.87 0.30 9.76
CA HIS A 183 0.96 1.03 10.64
C HIS A 183 1.67 1.67 11.83
N LYS A 184 2.71 1.04 12.38
CA LYS A 184 3.56 1.68 13.41
C LYS A 184 4.19 2.96 12.90
N ALA A 185 4.75 2.94 11.70
CA ALA A 185 5.34 4.13 11.12
C ALA A 185 4.30 5.21 10.78
N LEU A 186 3.11 4.81 10.31
CA LEU A 186 1.98 5.72 10.13
C LEU A 186 1.56 6.37 11.46
N LEU A 187 1.47 5.59 12.54
CA LEU A 187 1.17 6.08 13.88
C LEU A 187 2.23 7.10 14.32
N GLU A 188 3.50 6.72 14.30
CA GLU A 188 4.62 7.59 14.72
C GLU A 188 4.61 8.92 13.96
N THR A 189 4.40 8.88 12.64
CA THR A 189 4.44 10.11 11.85
C THR A 189 3.17 10.92 11.96
N ASN A 190 2.01 10.27 12.07
CA ASN A 190 0.77 10.98 12.33
C ASN A 190 0.86 11.78 13.65
N VAL A 191 1.36 11.16 14.71
CA VAL A 191 1.60 11.84 16.01
C VAL A 191 2.47 13.07 15.80
N TRP A 192 3.56 12.94 15.06
CA TRP A 192 4.46 14.05 14.74
C TRP A 192 3.76 15.16 13.94
N VAL A 193 3.06 14.83 12.85
CA VAL A 193 2.34 15.79 11.99
C VAL A 193 1.30 16.56 12.81
N VAL A 194 0.45 15.84 13.54
CA VAL A 194 -0.60 16.41 14.39
C VAL A 194 -0.03 17.40 15.41
N ARG A 195 1.05 17.02 16.10
CA ARG A 195 1.70 17.90 17.09
C ARG A 195 2.27 19.16 16.46
N LYS A 196 2.88 19.08 15.27
CA LYS A 196 3.38 20.26 14.54
C LYS A 196 2.22 21.17 14.13
N LEU A 197 1.12 20.63 13.60
CA LEU A 197 -0.07 21.40 13.22
C LEU A 197 -0.70 22.11 14.44
N ASN A 198 -0.86 21.39 15.55
CA ASN A 198 -1.34 21.94 16.83
C ASN A 198 -0.44 23.09 17.32
N SER A 199 0.87 22.87 17.37
CA SER A 199 1.83 23.89 17.83
C SER A 199 1.84 25.14 16.95
N ALA A 200 1.56 24.97 15.66
CA ALA A 200 1.43 26.08 14.73
C ALA A 200 0.03 26.73 14.77
N ASN A 201 -0.91 26.28 15.59
CA ASN A 201 -2.30 26.75 15.61
C ASN A 201 -2.95 26.68 14.22
N ILE A 202 -2.80 25.53 13.54
CA ILE A 202 -3.39 25.24 12.24
C ILE A 202 -4.61 24.35 12.45
N THR A 203 -5.78 24.81 12.02
CA THR A 203 -6.99 23.97 12.04
C THR A 203 -6.89 22.88 10.99
N TYR A 204 -7.03 21.63 11.42
CA TYR A 204 -7.06 20.43 10.59
C TYR A 204 -8.13 19.46 11.12
N PHE A 205 -8.34 18.36 10.40
CA PHE A 205 -9.09 17.19 10.86
C PHE A 205 -8.72 15.97 10.03
N LEU A 206 -8.99 14.78 10.54
CA LEU A 206 -8.79 13.54 9.79
C LEU A 206 -9.80 13.45 8.64
N SER A 207 -9.38 12.98 7.47
CA SER A 207 -10.25 12.88 6.30
C SER A 207 -10.34 11.46 5.73
N THR A 208 -11.25 11.29 4.76
CA THR A 208 -11.35 10.10 3.90
C THR A 208 -11.28 8.76 4.66
N GLY A 209 -10.38 7.85 4.27
CA GLY A 209 -10.26 6.52 4.86
C GLY A 209 -9.80 6.56 6.32
N THR A 210 -8.96 7.54 6.66
CA THR A 210 -8.45 7.72 8.04
C THR A 210 -9.55 8.13 9.01
N ALA A 211 -10.37 9.11 8.64
CA ALA A 211 -11.51 9.54 9.45
C ALA A 211 -12.53 8.40 9.64
N LEU A 212 -12.75 7.62 8.57
CA LEU A 212 -13.61 6.43 8.62
C LEU A 212 -13.01 5.37 9.55
N GLY A 213 -11.69 5.17 9.48
CA GLY A 213 -10.88 4.36 10.38
C GLY A 213 -11.21 4.63 11.82
N VAL A 214 -10.97 5.87 12.26
CA VAL A 214 -11.17 6.29 13.65
C VAL A 214 -12.58 5.99 14.15
N ARG A 215 -13.60 6.26 13.34
CA ARG A 215 -14.99 6.00 13.74
C ARG A 215 -15.34 4.51 13.76
N ARG A 216 -14.81 3.74 12.83
CA ARG A 216 -15.24 2.35 12.57
C ARG A 216 -14.37 1.30 13.25
N HIS A 217 -13.13 1.63 13.57
CA HIS A 217 -12.11 0.72 14.08
C HIS A 217 -11.58 1.21 15.44
N ALA A 218 -12.47 1.68 16.31
CA ALA A 218 -12.15 2.03 17.70
C ALA A 218 -10.94 2.99 17.84
N GLY A 219 -10.90 4.04 17.03
CA GLY A 219 -9.82 5.02 17.08
C GLY A 219 -8.54 4.60 16.38
N SER A 220 -8.51 3.55 15.54
CA SER A 220 -7.34 3.17 14.74
C SER A 220 -7.54 3.42 13.24
N ILE A 221 -6.50 3.21 12.45
CA ILE A 221 -6.61 3.18 10.99
C ILE A 221 -7.36 1.91 10.58
N ILE A 222 -7.89 1.88 9.35
CA ILE A 222 -8.46 0.68 8.76
C ILE A 222 -7.34 -0.37 8.58
N PRO A 223 -7.52 -1.65 9.00
CA PRO A 223 -6.46 -2.67 8.99
C PRO A 223 -5.78 -2.98 7.64
N TRP A 224 -6.34 -2.50 6.54
CA TRP A 224 -5.85 -2.75 5.18
C TRP A 224 -5.57 -1.45 4.40
N ASP A 225 -5.70 -0.30 5.04
CA ASP A 225 -5.25 0.98 4.47
C ASP A 225 -3.73 1.09 4.55
N THR A 226 -3.16 2.04 3.82
CA THR A 226 -1.69 2.17 3.70
C THR A 226 -1.18 3.58 3.95
N ASP A 227 -2.06 4.51 4.27
CA ASP A 227 -1.83 5.94 4.34
C ASP A 227 -2.73 6.60 5.38
N VAL A 228 -2.31 7.77 5.84
CA VAL A 228 -3.07 8.61 6.76
C VAL A 228 -3.44 9.91 6.07
N ASP A 229 -4.71 10.28 6.11
CA ASP A 229 -5.26 11.44 5.42
C ASP A 229 -5.64 12.53 6.43
N ILE A 230 -5.02 13.70 6.27
CA ILE A 230 -5.29 14.88 7.10
C ILE A 230 -5.72 16.02 6.19
N SER A 231 -6.85 16.64 6.51
CA SER A 231 -7.36 17.79 5.79
C SER A 231 -7.09 19.08 6.54
N VAL A 232 -6.63 20.09 5.82
CA VAL A 232 -6.32 21.43 6.33
C VAL A 232 -7.08 22.47 5.51
N TYR A 233 -7.45 23.58 6.16
CA TYR A 233 -8.07 24.70 5.47
C TYR A 233 -7.15 25.27 4.37
N PRO A 234 -7.66 25.53 3.14
CA PRO A 234 -6.85 26.06 2.05
C PRO A 234 -6.10 27.36 2.38
N GLY A 235 -6.65 28.21 3.25
CA GLY A 235 -5.98 29.44 3.70
C GLY A 235 -4.67 29.21 4.48
N ASN A 236 -4.45 28.00 5.00
CA ASN A 236 -3.24 27.64 5.75
C ASN A 236 -2.14 27.01 4.89
N GLU A 237 -2.33 26.87 3.57
CA GLU A 237 -1.38 26.19 2.66
C GLU A 237 0.06 26.67 2.85
N LYS A 238 0.30 27.98 2.71
CA LYS A 238 1.65 28.56 2.86
C LYS A 238 2.26 28.30 4.24
N LYS A 239 1.44 28.27 5.29
CA LYS A 239 1.90 28.06 6.66
C LYS A 239 2.30 26.60 6.89
N VAL A 240 1.52 25.66 6.36
CA VAL A 240 1.85 24.22 6.37
C VAL A 240 3.12 23.97 5.55
N GLU A 241 3.25 24.59 4.38
CA GLU A 241 4.47 24.50 3.58
C GLU A 241 5.71 24.93 4.38
N GLN A 242 5.67 26.12 4.98
CA GLN A 242 6.77 26.64 5.79
C GLN A 242 7.06 25.76 7.01
N LEU A 243 6.02 25.22 7.65
CA LEU A 243 6.15 24.38 8.84
C LEU A 243 6.93 23.09 8.58
N PHE A 244 6.76 22.50 7.39
CA PHE A 244 7.37 21.22 7.07
C PHE A 244 8.49 21.28 6.04
N GLN A 245 8.74 22.44 5.43
CA GLN A 245 9.88 22.63 4.54
C GLN A 245 11.19 22.44 5.33
N ASN A 246 12.12 21.65 4.77
CA ASN A 246 13.43 21.37 5.36
C ASN A 246 13.39 20.81 6.80
N ASN A 247 12.33 20.07 7.17
CA ASN A 247 12.17 19.57 8.53
C ASN A 247 13.27 18.58 8.97
N GLY A 248 13.96 17.90 8.04
CA GLY A 248 15.04 16.95 8.34
C GLY A 248 14.60 15.63 9.00
N GLU A 249 13.34 15.50 9.36
CA GLU A 249 12.74 14.38 10.09
C GLU A 249 11.98 13.40 9.15
N HIS A 250 11.24 13.93 8.17
CA HIS A 250 10.42 13.16 7.23
C HIS A 250 10.50 13.69 5.79
N TYR A 251 10.28 12.79 4.82
CA TYR A 251 10.36 13.11 3.40
C TYR A 251 9.10 13.80 2.89
N PHE A 252 9.26 15.01 2.37
CA PHE A 252 8.17 15.80 1.80
C PHE A 252 8.27 15.85 0.27
N ARG A 253 7.14 15.66 -0.41
CA ARG A 253 7.06 15.87 -1.86
C ARG A 253 5.69 16.42 -2.26
N ARG A 254 5.64 17.20 -3.33
CA ARG A 254 4.40 17.38 -4.10
C ARG A 254 4.19 16.21 -5.06
N ASP A 255 2.96 15.74 -5.21
CA ASP A 255 2.59 14.77 -6.25
C ASP A 255 2.62 15.42 -7.65
N TRP A 256 2.28 14.64 -8.68
CA TRP A 256 2.26 15.11 -10.07
C TRP A 256 1.20 16.19 -10.36
N LYS A 257 0.23 16.39 -9.46
CA LYS A 257 -0.79 17.46 -9.51
C LYS A 257 -0.44 18.65 -8.62
N GLY A 258 0.73 18.65 -7.97
CA GLY A 258 1.14 19.71 -7.06
C GLY A 258 0.57 19.59 -5.64
N ARG A 259 -0.13 18.49 -5.30
CA ARG A 259 -0.69 18.22 -3.97
C ARG A 259 0.40 17.77 -3.01
N PHE A 260 0.29 18.07 -1.73
CA PHE A 260 1.35 17.82 -0.75
C PHE A 260 1.25 16.44 -0.10
N MET A 261 2.34 15.68 -0.18
CA MET A 261 2.45 14.30 0.29
C MET A 261 3.64 14.20 1.25
N PHE A 262 3.40 13.76 2.49
CA PHE A 262 4.46 13.48 3.47
C PHE A 262 4.73 11.99 3.49
N TRP A 263 5.78 11.58 2.77
CA TRP A 263 6.24 10.20 2.82
C TRP A 263 7.01 9.99 4.12
N VAL A 264 6.49 9.09 4.94
CA VAL A 264 7.03 8.77 6.25
C VAL A 264 8.37 8.05 6.16
N TYR A 265 8.55 7.22 5.12
CA TYR A 265 9.74 6.39 4.97
C TYR A 265 10.83 7.01 4.12
N HIS A 266 12.06 6.97 4.63
CA HIS A 266 13.28 7.14 3.87
C HIS A 266 13.46 5.96 2.89
N SER A 267 13.47 6.23 1.58
CA SER A 267 14.04 5.30 0.58
C SER A 267 15.55 5.40 0.61
N LYS A 268 16.33 4.33 0.43
CA LYS A 268 17.81 4.38 0.45
C LYS A 268 18.41 5.53 -0.39
N ASP A 269 17.71 5.97 -1.44
CA ASP A 269 18.14 7.05 -2.33
C ASP A 269 17.56 8.45 -1.96
N GLY A 270 17.01 8.59 -0.75
CA GLY A 270 16.39 9.81 -0.26
C GLY A 270 15.08 10.20 -0.96
N LYS A 271 14.47 9.30 -1.75
CA LYS A 271 13.23 9.56 -2.50
C LYS A 271 12.30 8.34 -2.47
N PRO A 272 11.40 8.21 -1.47
CA PRO A 272 10.36 7.20 -1.50
C PRO A 272 9.46 7.41 -2.73
N GLN A 273 9.33 6.37 -3.56
CA GLN A 273 8.39 6.36 -4.68
C GLN A 273 7.02 5.81 -4.27
N THR A 274 6.99 4.91 -3.29
CA THR A 274 5.82 4.23 -2.74
C THR A 274 6.08 3.83 -1.28
N GLY A 275 5.03 3.47 -0.54
CA GLY A 275 5.11 3.10 0.88
C GLY A 275 4.07 3.83 1.72
N PRO A 276 4.08 3.63 3.03
CA PRO A 276 3.16 4.32 3.90
C PRO A 276 3.57 5.77 4.08
N HIS A 277 2.56 6.63 4.12
CA HIS A 277 2.71 8.07 4.06
C HIS A 277 1.52 8.78 4.74
N VAL A 278 1.72 10.02 5.14
CA VAL A 278 0.68 10.93 5.61
C VAL A 278 0.40 11.94 4.51
N GLU A 279 -0.82 12.02 4.02
CA GLU A 279 -1.28 13.01 3.04
C GLU A 279 -1.88 14.22 3.75
N ILE A 280 -1.50 15.44 3.31
CA ILE A 280 -2.21 16.66 3.73
C ILE A 280 -2.97 17.23 2.54
N PHE A 281 -4.30 17.24 2.65
CA PHE A 281 -5.21 17.80 1.66
C PHE A 281 -5.59 19.23 1.97
N TYR A 282 -5.62 20.06 0.94
CA TYR A 282 -6.20 21.40 0.96
C TYR A 282 -7.53 21.35 0.21
N ASP A 283 -8.54 20.79 0.86
CA ASP A 283 -9.79 20.48 0.18
C ASP A 283 -10.76 21.68 0.18
N PRO A 284 -11.18 22.16 -1.00
CA PRO A 284 -12.04 23.34 -1.13
C PRO A 284 -13.49 23.05 -0.73
N VAL A 285 -13.88 21.79 -0.49
CA VAL A 285 -15.18 21.46 0.11
C VAL A 285 -15.36 22.25 1.42
N TYR A 286 -14.28 22.56 2.14
CA TYR A 286 -14.32 23.32 3.39
C TYR A 286 -14.68 24.79 3.20
N THR A 287 -14.21 25.40 2.10
CA THR A 287 -14.55 26.79 1.79
C THR A 287 -15.91 26.89 1.10
N ARG A 288 -16.28 25.88 0.32
CA ARG A 288 -17.50 25.89 -0.49
C ARG A 288 -18.73 25.37 0.24
N PHE A 289 -18.58 24.40 1.13
CA PHE A 289 -19.67 23.73 1.84
C PHE A 289 -19.36 23.52 3.34
N PRO A 290 -19.04 24.58 4.10
CA PRO A 290 -18.65 24.47 5.51
C PRO A 290 -19.74 23.84 6.38
N HIS A 291 -21.02 24.03 6.04
CA HIS A 291 -22.16 23.47 6.77
C HIS A 291 -22.27 21.94 6.72
N LEU A 292 -21.61 21.29 5.75
CA LEU A 292 -21.59 19.82 5.67
C LEU A 292 -20.59 19.23 6.67
N LEU A 293 -19.45 19.89 6.89
CA LEU A 293 -18.41 19.39 7.79
C LEU A 293 -18.48 19.95 9.21
N LEU A 294 -19.02 21.15 9.39
CA LEU A 294 -19.03 21.84 10.68
C LEU A 294 -20.31 21.56 11.48
N PRO A 295 -20.21 21.40 12.81
CA PRO A 295 -18.98 21.50 13.60
C PRO A 295 -18.07 20.27 13.43
N LEU A 296 -16.76 20.48 13.54
CA LEU A 296 -15.80 19.40 13.79
C LEU A 296 -15.99 18.91 15.23
N GLU A 297 -15.75 17.62 15.44
CA GLU A 297 -15.83 17.00 16.75
C GLU A 297 -14.45 16.56 17.22
N ASP A 298 -14.26 16.52 18.54
CA ASP A 298 -13.09 15.89 19.13
C ASP A 298 -13.19 14.37 18.99
N CYS A 299 -12.08 13.75 18.63
CA CYS A 299 -11.93 12.30 18.55
C CYS A 299 -10.52 11.90 18.97
N VAL A 300 -10.31 10.61 19.19
CA VAL A 300 -9.01 10.04 19.54
C VAL A 300 -8.55 9.15 18.40
N PHE A 301 -7.36 9.42 17.88
CA PHE A 301 -6.70 8.56 16.90
C PHE A 301 -5.44 7.98 17.51
N TYR A 302 -5.45 6.67 17.72
CA TYR A 302 -4.58 5.92 18.62
C TYR A 302 -4.62 6.49 20.04
N SER A 303 -3.71 7.40 20.36
CA SER A 303 -3.62 8.08 21.66
C SER A 303 -3.58 9.60 21.55
N GLU A 304 -3.72 10.16 20.35
CA GLU A 304 -3.67 11.61 20.14
C GLU A 304 -5.08 12.19 20.02
N PRO A 305 -5.38 13.28 20.75
CA PRO A 305 -6.60 14.04 20.52
C PRO A 305 -6.48 14.77 19.19
N VAL A 306 -7.45 14.52 18.31
CA VAL A 306 -7.52 15.10 16.96
C VAL A 306 -8.94 15.56 16.67
N LYS A 307 -9.09 16.31 15.58
CA LYS A 307 -10.41 16.71 15.07
C LYS A 307 -10.90 15.71 14.03
N CYS A 308 -12.18 15.37 14.09
CA CYS A 308 -12.86 14.54 13.11
C CYS A 308 -14.08 15.28 12.53
N PRO A 309 -14.52 14.92 11.31
CA PRO A 309 -15.84 15.27 10.84
C PRO A 309 -16.92 14.74 11.80
N ASN A 310 -18.02 15.46 11.93
CA ASN A 310 -19.17 14.98 12.70
C ASN A 310 -19.82 13.75 12.05
N ILE A 311 -20.65 13.04 12.82
CA ILE A 311 -21.26 11.79 12.37
C ILE A 311 -22.19 11.96 11.16
N LYS A 312 -22.85 13.12 11.03
CA LYS A 312 -23.74 13.40 9.88
C LYS A 312 -22.94 13.43 8.59
N GLN A 313 -21.73 13.97 8.62
CA GLN A 313 -20.86 13.97 7.45
C GLN A 313 -20.51 12.55 6.97
N PHE A 314 -20.31 11.60 7.88
CA PHE A 314 -20.12 10.20 7.49
C PHE A 314 -21.37 9.58 6.87
N GLN A 315 -22.57 9.96 7.32
CA GLN A 315 -23.82 9.50 6.73
C GLN A 315 -23.97 10.01 5.29
N GLU A 316 -23.54 11.25 5.02
CA GLU A 316 -23.52 11.84 3.68
C GLU A 316 -22.43 11.22 2.78
N TRP A 317 -21.21 11.03 3.30
CA TRP A 317 -20.10 10.45 2.53
C TRP A 317 -20.28 8.97 2.20
N PHE A 318 -20.96 8.23 3.08
CA PHE A 318 -21.16 6.79 2.98
C PHE A 318 -22.67 6.47 3.04
N PRO A 319 -23.45 6.79 1.99
CA PRO A 319 -24.91 6.66 2.00
C PRO A 319 -25.42 5.21 2.13
N SER A 320 -24.57 4.21 1.88
CA SER A 320 -24.88 2.80 2.17
C SER A 320 -24.60 2.39 3.62
N GLY A 321 -24.22 3.34 4.48
CA GLY A 321 -23.79 3.14 5.85
C GLY A 321 -22.27 3.10 5.98
N TRP A 322 -21.71 4.00 6.78
CA TRP A 322 -20.28 4.05 7.12
C TRP A 322 -19.83 2.87 8.00
N THR A 323 -20.75 2.20 8.68
CA THR A 323 -20.48 1.02 9.52
C THR A 323 -20.23 -0.27 8.73
N VAL A 324 -20.55 -0.28 7.43
CA VAL A 324 -20.37 -1.45 6.55
C VAL A 324 -19.01 -1.33 5.84
N TYR A 325 -18.25 -2.41 5.77
CA TYR A 325 -16.90 -2.40 5.17
C TYR A 325 -16.91 -2.25 3.66
N SER A 326 -18.07 -2.51 3.05
CA SER A 326 -18.35 -2.17 1.67
C SER A 326 -19.11 -0.85 1.52
N GLY A 327 -18.85 0.14 2.37
CA GLY A 327 -19.48 1.44 2.26
C GLY A 327 -19.28 2.08 0.87
N ALA A 328 -20.31 2.74 0.37
CA ALA A 328 -20.31 3.61 -0.81
C ALA A 328 -19.28 4.73 -0.67
N HIS A 329 -18.66 5.14 -1.78
CA HIS A 329 -17.81 6.34 -1.79
C HIS A 329 -18.59 7.49 -2.44
N TYR A 330 -18.65 8.63 -1.74
CA TYR A 330 -19.10 9.90 -2.31
C TYR A 330 -18.02 10.51 -3.19
N HIS A 331 -18.32 10.75 -4.47
CA HIS A 331 -17.39 11.39 -5.42
C HIS A 331 -17.86 12.79 -5.83
N GLY A 332 -18.71 13.41 -5.02
CA GLY A 332 -19.33 14.71 -5.33
C GLY A 332 -20.80 14.60 -5.74
N PRO A 333 -21.47 15.75 -5.95
CA PRO A 333 -22.90 15.80 -6.22
C PRO A 333 -23.27 15.14 -7.55
N GLU A 334 -22.35 15.08 -8.52
CA GLU A 334 -22.68 14.45 -9.79
C GLU A 334 -22.64 12.92 -9.73
N LYS A 335 -21.95 12.34 -8.74
CA LYS A 335 -21.61 10.92 -8.76
C LYS A 335 -21.33 10.34 -7.36
N CYS A 336 -22.12 9.35 -6.96
CA CYS A 336 -21.83 8.44 -5.85
C CYS A 336 -21.76 7.02 -6.38
N ILE A 337 -20.77 6.26 -5.93
CA ILE A 337 -20.69 4.82 -6.20
C ILE A 337 -21.19 4.11 -4.95
N ILE A 338 -22.38 3.52 -5.05
CA ILE A 338 -23.00 2.78 -3.96
C ILE A 338 -22.62 1.31 -4.05
N TYR A 339 -21.97 0.84 -3.00
CA TYR A 339 -21.67 -0.57 -2.79
C TYR A 339 -22.72 -1.15 -1.84
N VAL A 340 -23.36 -2.23 -2.25
CA VAL A 340 -24.28 -3.00 -1.40
C VAL A 340 -23.70 -4.39 -1.28
N ASN A 341 -23.39 -4.80 -0.05
CA ASN A 341 -22.80 -6.10 0.25
C ASN A 341 -21.49 -6.39 -0.51
N GLY A 342 -20.59 -5.41 -0.61
CA GLY A 342 -19.29 -5.57 -1.29
C GLY A 342 -19.35 -5.39 -2.81
N MET A 343 -20.54 -5.31 -3.39
CA MET A 343 -20.72 -5.21 -4.83
C MET A 343 -21.11 -3.80 -5.23
N ARG A 344 -20.40 -3.23 -6.21
CA ARG A 344 -20.77 -1.98 -6.86
C ARG A 344 -22.14 -2.18 -7.52
N ARG A 345 -23.18 -1.54 -6.99
CA ARG A 345 -24.55 -1.71 -7.50
C ARG A 345 -24.97 -0.59 -8.42
N VAL A 346 -24.69 0.66 -8.06
CA VAL A 346 -25.21 1.81 -8.81
C VAL A 346 -24.24 2.98 -8.79
N THR A 347 -24.17 3.68 -9.91
CA THR A 347 -23.64 5.05 -9.97
C THR A 347 -24.86 5.97 -10.05
N LYS A 348 -25.09 6.82 -9.05
CA LYS A 348 -26.21 7.79 -9.05
C LYS A 348 -25.67 9.20 -8.88
N ARG A 349 -26.50 10.18 -9.27
CA ARG A 349 -26.31 11.58 -8.87
C ARG A 349 -26.60 11.70 -7.37
N CYS A 350 -25.74 12.41 -6.67
CA CYS A 350 -25.96 12.84 -5.29
C CYS A 350 -26.29 14.35 -5.30
#